data_AF-A0A3P7PES8-F1
#
_entry.id   AF-A0A3P7PES8-F1
#
_cell.length_a   1.000
_cell.length_b   1.000
_cell.length_c   1.000
_cell.angle_alpha   90.00
_cell.angle_beta   90.00
_cell.angle_gamma   90.00
#
_symmetry.space_group_name_H-M   'P 1'
#
loop_
_entity.id
_entity.type
_entity.pdbx_description
1 polymer ?
#
loop_
_entity_poly.entity_id
_entity_poly.type
_entity_poly.pdbx_seq_one_letter_code
_entity_poly.pdbx_strand_id
1 'polypeptide(L)'
;MQLNAQKTTAFSALCRQISSPTLVTHSVFCNILHPKYKNLVLVRGTTIEIYEIKETKNDLGLSFVTSSMLYEEVEDIVVVRFYGHQMDSLLLSFKEAKVAAMTFDIQAYELKTCSLHTYEDLSLKGGRLQFTKTPMLRVDPLQRCAVMLVYDRYLAVLPFRRADALTSAEHLAETPTTPLVEAVWQHKATAPILSTFTTFLSTSTGERINNVIDIKFLYGFYEPTLFVLYEPIGTWAGRVSARRDTCCIVALSLNLQKRTNPVIWFQEQLPFDCHTVIPIPMPVGGVLIIAANSIIYLKQTLPSCGLPLNCYALLSTDFPLRKQSECLVLKVSGLVTPSLISIYIACRDPLST
;
A
#
# COMPACT_ATOMS: atom_id res chain seq x y z
N MET A 1 -64.31 13.77 7.16
CA MET A 1 -63.31 13.38 6.14
C MET A 1 -62.40 12.32 6.74
N GLN A 2 -62.67 11.05 6.49
CA GLN A 2 -61.73 9.97 6.80
C GLN A 2 -60.65 9.96 5.70
N LEU A 3 -59.40 10.21 6.08
CA LEU A 3 -58.25 10.07 5.20
C LEU A 3 -58.09 8.59 4.87
N ASN A 4 -58.30 8.25 3.60
CA ASN A 4 -58.09 6.94 3.02
C ASN A 4 -56.60 6.59 3.19
N ALA A 5 -56.29 5.55 3.98
CA ALA A 5 -54.94 5.03 4.09
C ALA A 5 -54.50 4.51 2.72
N GLN A 6 -53.54 5.20 2.09
CA GLN A 6 -52.92 4.75 0.84
C GLN A 6 -52.29 3.38 1.10
N LYS A 7 -52.77 2.35 0.40
CA LYS A 7 -52.12 1.02 0.39
C LYS A 7 -50.69 1.19 -0.12
N THR A 8 -49.72 1.02 0.77
CA THR A 8 -48.30 0.98 0.43
C THR A 8 -48.07 -0.21 -0.50
N THR A 9 -47.77 0.07 -1.78
CA THR A 9 -47.34 -0.96 -2.73
C THR A 9 -45.96 -1.46 -2.30
N ALA A 10 -45.90 -2.67 -1.75
CA ALA A 10 -44.64 -3.32 -1.44
C ALA A 10 -43.99 -3.79 -2.76
N PHE A 11 -42.92 -3.11 -3.17
CA PHE A 11 -42.06 -3.59 -4.26
C PHE A 11 -40.98 -4.49 -3.66
N SER A 12 -40.86 -5.71 -4.20
CA SER A 12 -39.75 -6.62 -3.90
C SER A 12 -38.94 -6.87 -5.17
N ALA A 13 -37.62 -6.93 -5.02
CA ALA A 13 -36.68 -7.28 -6.07
C ALA A 13 -35.69 -8.30 -5.54
N LEU A 14 -35.26 -9.22 -6.41
CA LEU A 14 -34.23 -10.21 -6.13
C LEU A 14 -33.03 -9.92 -7.02
N CYS A 15 -31.85 -9.76 -6.41
CA CYS A 15 -30.59 -9.66 -7.14
C CYS A 15 -29.91 -11.03 -7.16
N ARG A 16 -29.51 -11.50 -8.36
CA ARG A 16 -28.73 -12.73 -8.54
C ARG A 16 -27.61 -12.50 -9.53
N GLN A 17 -26.39 -12.85 -9.14
CA GLN A 17 -25.23 -12.83 -10.01
C GLN A 17 -25.20 -14.11 -10.86
N ILE A 18 -25.22 -13.96 -12.19
CA ILE A 18 -25.22 -15.10 -13.13
C ILE A 18 -23.79 -15.47 -13.54
N SER A 19 -22.96 -14.47 -13.80
CA SER A 19 -21.55 -14.64 -14.17
C SER A 19 -20.64 -13.88 -13.22
N SER A 20 -19.52 -14.49 -12.84
CA SER A 20 -18.52 -13.84 -12.00
C SER A 20 -17.76 -12.74 -12.75
N PRO A 21 -17.30 -11.68 -12.05
CA PRO A 21 -16.46 -10.66 -12.63
C PRO A 21 -15.18 -11.27 -13.23
N THR A 22 -14.81 -10.84 -14.43
CA THR A 22 -13.62 -11.36 -15.14
C THR A 22 -12.43 -10.40 -15.10
N LEU A 23 -12.63 -9.11 -14.81
CA LEU A 23 -11.54 -8.15 -14.71
C LEU A 23 -10.68 -8.43 -13.48
N VAL A 24 -9.37 -8.58 -13.67
CA VAL A 24 -8.40 -8.65 -12.57
C VAL A 24 -8.02 -7.23 -12.19
N THR A 25 -8.37 -6.80 -10.98
CA THR A 25 -8.02 -5.47 -10.47
C THR A 25 -6.69 -5.47 -9.74
N HIS A 26 -6.43 -6.53 -8.96
CA HIS A 26 -5.20 -6.68 -8.20
C HIS A 26 -4.64 -8.10 -8.28
N SER A 27 -3.32 -8.21 -8.10
CA SER A 27 -2.63 -9.49 -7.99
C SER A 27 -1.50 -9.42 -6.97
N VAL A 28 -1.33 -10.48 -6.20
CA VAL A 28 -0.21 -10.63 -5.27
C VAL A 28 0.38 -12.03 -5.37
N PHE A 29 1.69 -12.15 -5.12
CA PHE A 29 2.41 -13.41 -5.19
C PHE A 29 3.03 -13.75 -3.84
N CYS A 30 2.44 -14.72 -3.13
CA CYS A 30 2.71 -14.96 -1.70
C CYS A 30 2.62 -16.43 -1.30
N ASN A 31 3.19 -16.76 -0.15
CA ASN A 31 3.19 -18.10 0.45
C ASN A 31 1.88 -18.34 1.24
N ILE A 32 0.74 -18.34 0.56
CA ILE A 32 -0.57 -18.44 1.22
C ILE A 32 -0.97 -19.87 1.56
N LEU A 33 -0.60 -20.85 0.72
CA LEU A 33 -0.92 -22.27 0.93
C LEU A 33 0.21 -23.06 1.58
N HIS A 34 1.46 -22.62 1.37
CA HIS A 34 2.64 -23.35 1.82
C HIS A 34 3.81 -22.40 2.12
N PRO A 35 4.61 -22.65 3.18
CA PRO A 35 5.71 -21.75 3.58
C PRO A 35 6.81 -21.58 2.52
N LYS A 36 7.02 -22.59 1.67
CA LYS A 36 8.09 -22.59 0.65
C LYS A 36 7.60 -22.21 -0.75
N TYR A 37 6.37 -22.60 -1.10
CA TYR A 37 5.85 -22.42 -2.45
C TYR A 37 4.96 -21.19 -2.50
N LYS A 38 5.12 -20.39 -3.54
CA LYS A 38 4.34 -19.17 -3.72
C LYS A 38 3.16 -19.46 -4.64
N ASN A 39 2.06 -18.79 -4.35
CA ASN A 39 0.82 -18.87 -5.10
C ASN A 39 0.48 -17.47 -5.62
N LEU A 40 -0.20 -17.45 -6.76
CA LEU A 40 -0.76 -16.24 -7.33
C LEU A 40 -2.16 -16.05 -6.76
N VAL A 41 -2.38 -14.92 -6.08
CA VAL A 41 -3.70 -14.53 -5.61
C VAL A 41 -4.19 -13.39 -6.49
N LEU A 42 -5.37 -13.57 -7.08
CA LEU A 42 -6.02 -12.61 -7.95
C LEU A 42 -7.28 -12.06 -7.30
N VAL A 43 -7.52 -10.77 -7.50
CA VAL A 43 -8.74 -10.09 -7.08
C VAL A 43 -9.54 -9.72 -8.32
N ARG A 44 -10.79 -10.19 -8.38
CA ARG A 44 -11.75 -9.91 -9.44
C ARG A 44 -13.02 -9.28 -8.85
N GLY A 45 -13.03 -7.96 -8.72
CA GLY A 45 -14.11 -7.21 -8.08
C GLY A 45 -14.31 -7.65 -6.62
N THR A 46 -15.34 -8.45 -6.38
CA THR A 46 -15.70 -9.01 -5.06
C THR A 46 -15.19 -10.44 -4.85
N THR A 47 -14.41 -11.01 -5.77
CA THR A 47 -13.95 -12.40 -5.69
C THR A 47 -12.44 -12.45 -5.53
N ILE A 48 -11.95 -13.28 -4.61
CA ILE A 48 -10.52 -13.61 -4.48
C ILE A 48 -10.32 -15.03 -4.99
N GLU A 49 -9.36 -15.21 -5.90
CA GLU A 49 -9.00 -16.50 -6.47
C GLU A 49 -7.54 -16.82 -6.19
N ILE A 50 -7.25 -18.06 -5.83
CA ILE A 50 -5.90 -18.56 -5.59
C ILE A 50 -5.53 -19.50 -6.73
N TYR A 51 -4.32 -19.33 -7.26
CA TYR A 51 -3.74 -20.14 -8.33
C TYR A 51 -2.36 -20.66 -7.94
N GLU A 52 -2.07 -21.88 -8.36
CA GLU A 52 -0.73 -22.47 -8.32
C GLU A 52 -0.09 -22.37 -9.70
N ILE A 53 1.20 -22.04 -9.74
CA ILE A 53 1.96 -22.01 -10.99
C ILE A 53 2.50 -23.42 -11.23
N LYS A 54 2.05 -24.05 -12.31
CA LYS A 54 2.54 -25.36 -12.76
C LYS A 54 3.51 -25.17 -13.91
N GLU A 55 4.74 -25.60 -13.69
CA GLU A 55 5.78 -25.64 -14.72
C GLU A 55 5.95 -27.09 -15.18
N THR A 56 5.54 -27.34 -16.42
CA THR A 56 5.76 -28.60 -17.12
C THR A 56 6.86 -28.38 -18.16
N LYS A 57 7.57 -29.44 -18.56
CA LYS A 57 8.73 -29.35 -19.48
C LYS A 57 8.49 -28.51 -20.75
N ASN A 58 7.24 -28.41 -21.21
CA ASN A 58 6.85 -27.67 -22.42
C ASN A 58 5.79 -26.58 -22.17
N ASP A 59 5.28 -26.41 -20.95
CA ASP A 59 4.16 -25.47 -20.73
C ASP A 59 4.13 -24.89 -19.31
N LEU A 60 3.83 -23.59 -19.24
CA LEU A 60 3.68 -22.80 -18.01
C LEU A 60 2.20 -22.46 -17.86
N GLY A 61 1.55 -23.11 -16.89
CA GLY A 61 0.11 -22.99 -16.66
C GLY A 61 -0.24 -22.46 -15.27
N LEU A 62 -1.38 -21.80 -15.16
CA LEU A 62 -2.01 -21.46 -13.89
C LEU A 62 -3.07 -22.51 -13.55
N SER A 63 -2.88 -23.21 -12.42
CA SER A 63 -3.86 -24.15 -11.89
C SER A 63 -4.74 -23.44 -10.87
N PHE A 64 -6.04 -23.37 -11.12
CA PHE A 64 -7.00 -22.88 -10.14
C PHE A 64 -6.98 -23.77 -8.89
N VAL A 65 -6.97 -23.14 -7.71
CA VAL A 65 -6.94 -23.78 -6.40
C VAL A 65 -8.32 -23.61 -5.74
N THR A 66 -8.68 -22.37 -5.40
CA THR A 66 -9.94 -22.04 -4.74
C THR A 66 -10.36 -20.60 -5.00
N SER A 67 -11.62 -20.30 -4.71
CA SER A 67 -12.20 -18.97 -4.83
C SER A 67 -13.03 -18.65 -3.59
N SER A 68 -12.98 -17.41 -3.13
CA SER A 68 -13.78 -16.90 -2.02
C SER A 68 -14.49 -15.62 -2.45
N MET A 69 -15.79 -15.56 -2.19
CA MET A 69 -16.61 -14.38 -2.48
C MET A 69 -16.66 -13.46 -1.27
N LEU A 70 -16.47 -12.17 -1.52
CA LEU A 70 -16.59 -11.09 -0.56
C LEU A 70 -17.89 -10.32 -0.81
N TYR A 71 -18.38 -9.62 0.22
CA TYR A 71 -19.59 -8.81 0.13
C TYR A 71 -19.33 -7.38 -0.34
N GLU A 72 -18.07 -6.94 -0.33
CA GLU A 72 -17.64 -5.62 -0.77
C GLU A 72 -16.49 -5.74 -1.79
N GLU A 73 -16.38 -4.75 -2.68
CA GLU A 73 -15.30 -4.66 -3.65
C GLU A 73 -13.99 -4.31 -2.94
N VAL A 74 -12.92 -5.02 -3.30
CA VAL A 74 -11.59 -4.82 -2.72
C VAL A 74 -10.91 -3.63 -3.40
N GLU A 75 -10.57 -2.62 -2.61
CA GLU A 75 -9.91 -1.39 -3.08
C GLU A 75 -8.39 -1.55 -3.17
N ASP A 76 -7.79 -2.31 -2.27
CA ASP A 76 -6.35 -2.62 -2.28
C ASP A 76 -6.10 -3.95 -1.54
N ILE A 77 -5.00 -4.62 -1.88
CA ILE A 77 -4.58 -5.89 -1.29
C ILE A 77 -3.07 -5.90 -1.07
N VAL A 78 -2.67 -6.29 0.14
CA VAL A 78 -1.26 -6.44 0.50
C VAL A 78 -1.01 -7.73 1.26
N VAL A 79 0.22 -8.20 1.16
CA VAL A 79 0.67 -9.44 1.80
C VAL A 79 1.40 -9.10 3.09
N VAL A 80 1.08 -9.82 4.16
CA VAL A 80 1.76 -9.70 5.46
C VAL A 80 2.12 -11.08 5.99
N ARG A 81 3.32 -11.21 6.56
CA ARG A 81 3.67 -12.40 7.36
C ARG A 81 3.69 -12.03 8.83
N PHE A 82 2.65 -12.44 9.55
CA PHE A 82 2.59 -12.18 10.98
C PHE A 82 3.63 -12.98 11.75
N TYR A 83 4.02 -12.46 12.91
CA TYR A 83 4.98 -13.13 13.78
C TYR A 83 4.47 -14.51 14.20
N GLY A 84 5.35 -15.52 14.11
CA GLY A 84 5.03 -16.91 14.42
C GLY A 84 4.25 -17.64 13.32
N HIS A 85 3.79 -16.96 12.27
CA HIS A 85 3.10 -17.59 11.15
C HIS A 85 4.10 -18.05 10.09
N GLN A 86 3.92 -19.28 9.61
CA GLN A 86 4.73 -19.83 8.51
C GLN A 86 4.21 -19.45 7.13
N MET A 87 2.91 -19.12 7.05
CA MET A 87 2.23 -18.72 5.82
C MET A 87 1.94 -17.23 5.83
N ASP A 88 1.76 -16.67 4.63
CA ASP A 88 1.32 -15.31 4.45
C ASP A 88 -0.16 -15.15 4.73
N SER A 89 -0.49 -13.97 5.24
CA SER A 89 -1.84 -13.47 5.40
C SER A 89 -2.07 -12.34 4.39
N LEU A 90 -3.33 -12.05 4.13
CA LEU A 90 -3.75 -10.96 3.27
C LEU A 90 -4.34 -9.85 4.13
N LEU A 91 -3.98 -8.60 3.85
CA LEU A 91 -4.76 -7.45 4.29
C LEU A 91 -5.49 -6.88 3.08
N LEU A 92 -6.80 -6.71 3.22
CA LEU A 92 -7.68 -6.16 2.20
C LEU A 92 -8.20 -4.81 2.69
N SER A 93 -8.16 -3.78 1.85
CA SER A 93 -8.90 -2.55 2.10
C SER A 93 -10.21 -2.55 1.31
N PHE A 94 -11.21 -1.91 1.89
CA PHE A 94 -12.52 -1.70 1.28
C PHE A 94 -12.88 -0.22 1.32
N LYS A 95 -13.99 0.12 0.65
CA LYS A 95 -14.57 1.47 0.71
C LYS A 95 -14.80 1.92 2.15
N GLU A 96 -14.81 3.24 2.32
CA GLU A 96 -15.02 3.90 3.62
C GLU A 96 -13.96 3.61 4.69
N ALA A 97 -12.73 3.25 4.28
CA ALA A 97 -11.60 3.06 5.18
C ALA A 97 -11.81 1.90 6.18
N LYS A 98 -12.10 0.71 5.63
CA LYS A 98 -12.09 -0.56 6.35
C LYS A 98 -10.88 -1.39 5.94
N VAL A 99 -10.37 -2.21 6.86
CA VAL A 99 -9.33 -3.21 6.61
C VAL A 99 -9.75 -4.56 7.19
N ALA A 100 -9.67 -5.62 6.39
CA ALA A 100 -9.78 -7.00 6.87
C ALA A 100 -8.42 -7.69 6.79
N ALA A 101 -7.99 -8.31 7.89
CA ALA A 101 -6.87 -9.24 7.89
C ALA A 101 -7.41 -10.66 7.75
N MET A 102 -6.92 -11.40 6.76
CA MET A 102 -7.38 -12.75 6.44
C MET A 102 -6.21 -13.71 6.36
N THR A 103 -6.39 -14.92 6.89
CA THR A 103 -5.46 -16.05 6.74
C THR A 103 -6.14 -17.15 5.95
N PHE A 104 -5.35 -18.01 5.33
CA PHE A 104 -5.90 -19.18 4.67
C PHE A 104 -5.87 -20.38 5.61
N ASP A 105 -7.02 -21.01 5.82
CA ASP A 105 -7.13 -22.26 6.54
C ASP A 105 -6.97 -23.42 5.55
N ILE A 106 -5.85 -24.15 5.63
CA ILE A 106 -5.57 -25.27 4.73
C ILE A 106 -6.56 -26.44 4.95
N GLN A 107 -7.06 -26.63 6.18
CA GLN A 107 -7.95 -27.75 6.48
C GLN A 107 -9.36 -27.53 5.93
N ALA A 108 -9.87 -26.31 6.10
CA ALA A 108 -11.17 -25.91 5.56
C ALA A 108 -11.09 -25.48 4.07
N TYR A 109 -9.87 -25.20 3.58
CA TYR A 109 -9.60 -24.67 2.25
C TYR A 109 -10.31 -23.35 1.97
N GLU A 110 -10.38 -22.50 2.99
CA GLU A 110 -11.16 -21.25 3.00
C GLU A 110 -10.32 -20.08 3.57
N LEU A 111 -10.60 -18.87 3.07
CA LEU A 111 -10.06 -17.64 3.66
C LEU A 111 -10.82 -17.28 4.94
N LYS A 112 -10.11 -17.29 6.06
CA LYS A 112 -10.64 -16.97 7.39
C LYS A 112 -10.23 -15.57 7.83
N THR A 113 -11.21 -14.78 8.25
CA THR A 113 -10.97 -13.46 8.85
C THR A 113 -10.29 -13.59 10.22
N CYS A 114 -9.16 -12.92 10.38
CA CYS A 114 -8.42 -12.81 11.64
C CYS A 114 -8.85 -11.59 12.45
N SER A 115 -9.03 -10.45 11.79
CA SER A 115 -9.44 -9.20 12.44
C SER A 115 -10.03 -8.23 11.42
N LEU A 116 -10.94 -7.37 11.89
CA LEU A 116 -11.54 -6.29 11.12
C LEU A 116 -11.23 -4.95 11.81
N HIS A 117 -10.87 -3.94 11.02
CA HIS A 117 -10.57 -2.60 11.49
C HIS A 117 -11.37 -1.59 10.66
N THR A 118 -12.10 -0.71 11.34
CA THR A 118 -12.96 0.30 10.69
C THR A 118 -12.54 1.69 11.16
N TYR A 119 -12.32 2.58 10.20
CA TYR A 119 -11.93 3.98 10.45
C TYR A 119 -13.00 4.96 9.91
N GLU A 120 -14.25 4.53 9.93
CA GLU A 120 -15.43 5.31 9.56
C GLU A 120 -15.82 6.27 10.68
N ASP A 121 -15.16 7.42 10.71
CA ASP A 121 -15.53 8.50 11.61
C ASP A 121 -15.82 9.78 10.83
N LEU A 122 -16.97 10.39 11.14
CA LEU A 122 -17.40 11.68 10.60
C LEU A 122 -16.35 12.78 10.89
N SER A 123 -15.66 12.69 12.02
CA SER A 123 -14.58 13.62 12.39
C SER A 123 -13.43 13.59 11.37
N LEU A 124 -13.12 12.41 10.81
CA LEU A 124 -12.06 12.22 9.81
C LEU A 124 -12.53 12.64 8.40
N LYS A 125 -13.83 12.50 8.10
CA LYS A 125 -14.40 12.99 6.84
C LYS A 125 -14.29 14.52 6.74
N GLY A 126 -14.42 15.22 7.88
CA GLY A 126 -14.31 16.68 7.95
C GLY A 126 -15.33 17.38 7.06
N GLY A 127 -16.58 16.91 7.08
CA GLY A 127 -17.70 17.43 6.30
C GLY A 127 -17.73 17.00 4.82
N ARG A 128 -16.70 16.32 4.31
CA ARG A 128 -16.67 15.83 2.93
C ARG A 128 -17.47 14.53 2.79
N LEU A 129 -18.20 14.41 1.70
CA LEU A 129 -18.96 13.21 1.34
C LEU A 129 -18.28 12.40 0.22
N GLN A 130 -17.37 13.01 -0.51
CA GLN A 130 -16.63 12.40 -1.61
C GLN A 130 -15.13 12.61 -1.40
N PHE A 131 -14.36 11.59 -1.75
CA PHE A 131 -12.91 11.55 -1.61
C PHE A 131 -12.30 11.21 -2.96
N THR A 132 -11.13 11.79 -3.22
CA THR A 132 -10.47 11.66 -4.52
C THR A 132 -9.65 10.38 -4.62
N LYS A 133 -9.17 9.85 -3.48
CA LYS A 133 -8.39 8.62 -3.42
C LYS A 133 -9.13 7.52 -2.70
N THR A 134 -8.93 6.31 -3.20
CA THR A 134 -9.36 5.08 -2.52
C THR A 134 -8.41 4.76 -1.37
N PRO A 135 -8.81 3.94 -0.39
CA PRO A 135 -7.98 3.62 0.76
C PRO A 135 -6.73 2.82 0.38
N MET A 136 -5.62 3.52 0.16
CA MET A 136 -4.34 2.94 -0.24
C MET A 136 -3.70 2.21 0.94
N LEU A 137 -3.46 0.92 0.81
CA LEU A 137 -2.93 0.08 1.87
C LEU A 137 -1.47 -0.30 1.56
N ARG A 138 -0.57 -0.10 2.52
CA ARG A 138 0.87 -0.38 2.36
C ARG A 138 1.43 -1.10 3.57
N VAL A 139 2.36 -2.01 3.34
CA VAL A 139 3.05 -2.78 4.39
C VAL A 139 4.52 -2.40 4.40
N ASP A 140 5.07 -2.23 5.60
CA ASP A 140 6.50 -2.02 5.79
C ASP A 140 7.30 -3.26 5.33
N PRO A 141 8.40 -3.10 4.56
CA PRO A 141 9.17 -4.24 4.06
C PRO A 141 9.66 -5.22 5.13
N LEU A 142 9.93 -4.70 6.34
CA LEU A 142 10.36 -5.51 7.49
C LEU A 142 9.18 -6.05 8.32
N GLN A 143 7.95 -5.96 7.80
CA GLN A 143 6.74 -6.51 8.42
C GLN A 143 6.51 -5.96 9.84
N ARG A 144 6.79 -4.67 10.06
CA ARG A 144 6.60 -4.03 11.37
C ARG A 144 5.21 -3.42 11.55
N CYS A 145 4.63 -2.89 10.47
CA CYS A 145 3.29 -2.32 10.46
C CYS A 145 2.72 -2.27 9.05
N ALA A 146 1.42 -2.03 8.96
CA ALA A 146 0.75 -1.52 7.78
C ALA A 146 0.24 -0.10 8.01
N VAL A 147 0.05 0.63 6.92
CA VAL A 147 -0.59 1.94 6.91
C VAL A 147 -1.64 1.98 5.81
N MET A 148 -2.77 2.60 6.11
CA MET A 148 -3.81 2.91 5.14
C MET A 148 -4.04 4.42 5.06
N LEU A 149 -4.14 4.97 3.85
CA LEU A 149 -4.61 6.34 3.64
C LEU A 149 -6.13 6.41 3.90
N VAL A 150 -6.53 7.29 4.79
CA VAL A 150 -7.92 7.51 5.20
C VAL A 150 -8.34 8.92 4.80
N TYR A 151 -9.35 9.00 3.91
CA TYR A 151 -9.98 10.26 3.48
C TYR A 151 -8.98 11.33 3.00
N ASP A 152 -7.99 10.96 2.18
CA ASP A 152 -6.98 11.85 1.58
C ASP A 152 -6.05 12.61 2.56
N ARG A 153 -6.23 12.48 3.89
CA ARG A 153 -5.55 13.34 4.88
C ARG A 153 -5.01 12.62 6.12
N TYR A 154 -5.59 11.49 6.47
CA TYR A 154 -5.26 10.74 7.67
C TYR A 154 -4.57 9.44 7.30
N LEU A 155 -3.76 8.93 8.22
CA LEU A 155 -3.19 7.59 8.14
C LEU A 155 -3.78 6.76 9.27
N ALA A 156 -4.34 5.61 8.92
CA ALA A 156 -4.55 4.54 9.88
C ALA A 156 -3.27 3.70 9.95
N VAL A 157 -2.66 3.59 11.13
CA VAL A 157 -1.46 2.79 11.37
C VAL A 157 -1.88 1.50 12.08
N LEU A 158 -1.46 0.36 11.54
CA LEU A 158 -1.71 -0.99 12.05
C LEU A 158 -0.37 -1.63 12.46
N PRO A 159 0.08 -1.44 13.72
CA PRO A 159 1.32 -2.06 14.19
C PRO A 159 1.17 -3.58 14.30
N PHE A 160 2.19 -4.32 13.90
CA PHE A 160 2.22 -5.77 14.06
C PHE A 160 3.00 -6.17 15.31
N ARG A 161 2.62 -7.29 15.91
CA ARG A 161 3.36 -7.86 17.04
C ARG A 161 4.73 -8.38 16.57
N ARG A 162 5.78 -8.14 17.37
CA ARG A 162 7.17 -8.54 17.09
C ARG A 162 7.76 -9.34 18.25
N ALA A 163 8.76 -10.18 17.95
CA ALA A 163 9.53 -10.94 18.95
C ALA A 163 10.18 -10.04 20.00
N ASP A 164 10.89 -9.00 19.54
CA ASP A 164 11.73 -8.14 20.39
C ASP A 164 10.93 -7.37 21.46
N ALA A 165 9.63 -7.14 21.22
CA ALA A 165 8.73 -6.49 22.18
C ALA A 165 8.24 -7.44 23.29
N LEU A 166 8.24 -8.75 23.03
CA LEU A 166 7.82 -9.77 24.00
C LEU A 166 8.95 -10.02 25.01
N THR A 167 10.20 -10.08 24.56
CA THR A 167 11.37 -10.25 25.45
C THR A 167 11.54 -9.09 26.43
N SER A 168 11.22 -7.86 26.01
CA SER A 168 11.24 -6.69 26.92
C SER A 168 10.10 -6.72 27.97
N ALA A 169 8.98 -7.37 27.67
CA ALA A 169 7.88 -7.52 28.62
C ALA A 169 8.13 -8.67 29.62
N GLU A 170 8.80 -9.73 29.19
CA GLU A 170 9.22 -10.86 30.03
C GLU A 170 10.22 -10.44 31.11
N HIS A 171 11.11 -9.49 30.83
CA HIS A 171 12.05 -8.96 31.84
C HIS A 171 11.39 -8.11 32.95
N LEU A 172 10.13 -7.68 32.78
CA LEU A 172 9.37 -6.97 33.81
C LEU A 172 8.41 -7.90 34.59
N ALA A 173 8.25 -9.14 34.13
CA ALA A 173 7.42 -10.15 34.76
C ALA A 173 8.30 -11.13 35.56
N GLU A 174 8.97 -10.64 36.59
CA GLU A 174 9.67 -11.49 37.56
C GLU A 174 8.65 -12.19 38.47
N THR A 175 8.10 -13.31 38.01
CA THR A 175 7.64 -14.46 38.82
C THR A 175 7.38 -15.65 37.89
N PRO A 176 8.29 -16.64 37.79
CA PRO A 176 8.12 -17.78 36.90
C PRO A 176 7.33 -18.87 37.65
N THR A 177 6.01 -18.87 37.53
CA THR A 177 5.17 -19.98 38.05
C THR A 177 4.24 -20.60 37.03
N THR A 178 4.20 -20.12 35.79
CA THR A 178 3.37 -20.74 34.75
C THR A 178 4.11 -21.89 34.05
N PRO A 179 3.53 -23.11 33.99
CA PRO A 179 4.16 -24.24 33.32
C PRO A 179 4.35 -23.97 31.82
N LEU A 180 5.43 -24.52 31.24
CA LEU A 180 5.84 -24.41 29.82
C LEU A 180 4.70 -24.61 28.80
N VAL A 181 3.65 -25.34 29.16
CA VAL A 181 2.46 -25.58 28.34
C VAL A 181 1.63 -24.29 28.18
N GLU A 182 1.42 -23.50 29.24
CA GLU A 182 0.61 -22.27 29.19
C GLU A 182 1.24 -21.17 28.34
N ALA A 183 2.57 -21.06 28.33
CA ALA A 183 3.30 -20.11 27.47
C ALA A 183 3.02 -20.39 25.97
N VAL A 184 2.94 -21.66 25.57
CA VAL A 184 2.63 -22.05 24.18
C VAL A 184 1.19 -21.70 23.80
N TRP A 185 0.22 -21.82 24.73
CA TRP A 185 -1.16 -21.40 24.50
C TRP A 185 -1.33 -19.88 24.45
N GLN A 186 -0.60 -19.14 25.30
CA GLN A 186 -0.60 -17.66 25.28
C GLN A 186 -0.04 -17.11 23.97
N HIS A 187 1.01 -17.73 23.40
CA HIS A 187 1.53 -17.34 22.09
C HIS A 187 0.52 -17.54 20.93
N LYS A 188 -0.39 -18.51 21.02
CA LYS A 188 -1.47 -18.72 20.03
C LYS A 188 -2.69 -17.82 20.24
N ALA A 189 -2.95 -17.39 21.48
CA ALA A 189 -4.15 -16.61 21.82
C ALA A 189 -4.01 -15.09 21.59
N THR A 190 -2.82 -14.62 21.21
CA THR A 190 -2.57 -13.18 21.14
C THR A 190 -2.77 -12.64 19.72
N ALA A 191 -3.57 -11.58 19.57
CA ALA A 191 -3.87 -10.97 18.28
C ALA A 191 -2.58 -10.53 17.52
N PRO A 192 -2.46 -10.83 16.21
CA PRO A 192 -1.26 -10.51 15.43
C PRO A 192 -1.09 -9.00 15.18
N ILE A 193 -2.21 -8.27 15.10
CA ILE A 193 -2.24 -6.81 14.95
C ILE A 193 -2.48 -6.18 16.33
N LEU A 194 -1.67 -5.20 16.68
CA LEU A 194 -1.77 -4.45 17.94
C LEU A 194 -2.85 -3.36 17.84
N SER A 195 -3.09 -2.64 18.95
CA SER A 195 -4.00 -1.49 18.96
C SER A 195 -3.62 -0.49 17.86
N THR A 196 -4.54 -0.33 16.90
CA THR A 196 -4.38 0.57 15.76
C THR A 196 -4.70 2.01 16.16
N PHE A 197 -4.17 2.98 15.42
CA PHE A 197 -4.41 4.40 15.69
C PHE A 197 -4.41 5.22 14.40
N THR A 198 -5.11 6.35 14.43
CA THR A 198 -5.13 7.31 13.33
C THR A 198 -4.23 8.50 13.63
N THR A 199 -3.46 8.96 12.64
CA THR A 199 -2.66 10.18 12.72
C THR A 199 -2.89 11.04 11.48
N PHE A 200 -2.55 12.32 11.55
CA PHE A 200 -2.61 13.23 10.40
C PHE A 200 -1.26 13.30 9.68
N LEU A 201 -1.31 13.65 8.41
CA LEU A 201 -0.11 13.98 7.64
C LEU A 201 0.21 15.47 7.79
N SER A 202 1.42 15.76 8.28
CA SER A 202 1.94 17.13 8.33
C SER A 202 3.39 17.22 7.83
N THR A 203 3.74 18.38 7.31
CA THR A 203 5.13 18.75 6.98
C THR A 203 5.95 19.02 8.24
N SER A 204 7.25 19.28 8.07
CA SER A 204 8.15 19.67 9.16
C SER A 204 7.76 21.03 9.77
N THR A 205 7.12 21.90 8.99
CA THR A 205 6.58 23.20 9.41
C THR A 205 5.22 23.09 10.10
N GLY A 206 4.62 21.89 10.15
CA GLY A 206 3.30 21.64 10.72
C GLY A 206 2.13 21.91 9.78
N GLU A 207 2.40 22.24 8.51
CA GLU A 207 1.36 22.40 7.50
C GLU A 207 0.75 21.05 7.16
N ARG A 208 -0.56 21.03 6.93
CA ARG A 208 -1.26 19.78 6.58
C ARG A 208 -0.96 19.38 5.15
N ILE A 209 -0.59 18.13 4.98
CA ILE A 209 -0.40 17.53 3.66
C ILE A 209 -1.78 17.15 3.11
N ASN A 210 -2.12 17.74 1.96
CA ASN A 210 -3.34 17.46 1.22
C ASN A 210 -2.99 16.88 -0.16
N ASN A 211 -3.98 16.31 -0.85
CA ASN A 211 -3.87 15.73 -2.20
C ASN A 211 -2.71 14.73 -2.31
N VAL A 212 -2.75 13.70 -1.46
CA VAL A 212 -1.81 12.59 -1.53
C VAL A 212 -1.96 11.90 -2.88
N ILE A 213 -0.85 11.75 -3.61
CA ILE A 213 -0.81 11.12 -4.92
C ILE A 213 -0.56 9.62 -4.78
N ASP A 214 0.50 9.23 -4.05
CA ASP A 214 0.87 7.85 -3.75
C ASP A 214 1.68 7.79 -2.43
N ILE A 215 1.65 6.63 -1.77
CA ILE A 215 2.38 6.35 -0.53
C ILE A 215 3.08 4.99 -0.63
N LYS A 216 4.33 4.92 -0.14
CA LYS A 216 5.14 3.69 -0.13
C LYS A 216 6.09 3.67 1.06
N PHE A 217 6.38 2.49 1.60
CA PHE A 217 7.44 2.35 2.60
C PHE A 217 8.81 2.27 1.93
N LEU A 218 9.82 2.90 2.55
CA LEU A 218 11.21 2.84 2.10
C LEU A 218 11.98 1.67 2.72
N TYR A 219 13.00 1.19 2.01
CA TYR A 219 13.91 0.16 2.49
C TYR A 219 15.11 0.75 3.24
N GLY A 220 15.69 -0.03 4.16
CA GLY A 220 16.95 0.30 4.82
C GLY A 220 16.85 1.16 6.08
N PHE A 221 15.63 1.46 6.56
CA PHE A 221 15.42 2.27 7.76
C PHE A 221 15.09 1.43 9.00
N TYR A 222 15.69 1.80 10.15
CA TYR A 222 15.49 1.13 11.44
C TYR A 222 14.08 1.32 12.03
N GLU A 223 13.46 2.47 11.75
CA GLU A 223 12.03 2.71 11.98
C GLU A 223 11.25 2.62 10.65
N PRO A 224 9.98 2.20 10.67
CA PRO A 224 9.15 2.14 9.46
C PRO A 224 8.99 3.54 8.87
N THR A 225 9.61 3.76 7.71
CA THR A 225 9.66 5.07 7.05
C THR A 225 8.69 5.10 5.88
N LEU A 226 7.65 5.91 5.99
CA LEU A 226 6.63 6.10 4.97
C LEU A 226 6.99 7.29 4.08
N PHE A 227 7.14 7.05 2.79
CA PHE A 227 7.28 8.05 1.76
C PHE A 227 5.91 8.43 1.19
N VAL A 228 5.66 9.73 1.08
CA VAL A 228 4.41 10.31 0.60
C VAL A 228 4.74 11.27 -0.53
N LEU A 229 4.23 10.99 -1.72
CA LEU A 229 4.18 11.93 -2.84
C LEU A 229 2.83 12.65 -2.79
N TYR A 230 2.83 13.97 -2.83
CA TYR A 230 1.61 14.76 -2.73
C TYR A 230 1.75 16.08 -3.50
N GLU A 231 0.63 16.78 -3.65
CA GLU A 231 0.59 18.07 -4.35
C GLU A 231 -0.15 19.10 -3.47
N PRO A 232 0.55 20.02 -2.78
CA PRO A 232 -0.08 20.99 -1.90
C PRO A 232 -1.20 21.77 -2.60
N ILE A 233 -0.97 22.16 -3.86
CA ILE A 233 -1.91 22.90 -4.68
C ILE A 233 -2.03 22.23 -6.05
N GLY A 234 -3.14 21.52 -6.26
CA GLY A 234 -3.48 20.84 -7.50
C GLY A 234 -3.34 21.69 -8.77
N THR A 235 -2.69 21.14 -9.80
CA THR A 235 -2.64 21.69 -11.16
C THR A 235 -3.00 20.63 -12.21
N TRP A 236 -3.02 21.02 -13.48
CA TRP A 236 -3.25 20.12 -14.61
C TRP A 236 -2.53 20.64 -15.86
N ALA A 237 -2.42 19.80 -16.89
CA ALA A 237 -1.60 20.07 -18.07
C ALA A 237 -1.88 21.42 -18.78
N GLY A 238 -3.12 21.88 -18.83
CA GLY A 238 -3.47 23.17 -19.45
C GLY A 238 -3.14 24.40 -18.60
N ARG A 239 -2.79 24.22 -17.32
CA ARG A 239 -2.35 25.31 -16.42
C ARG A 239 -0.85 25.29 -16.14
N VAL A 240 -0.08 24.45 -16.84
CA VAL A 240 1.38 24.37 -16.74
C VAL A 240 2.04 25.70 -17.06
N SER A 241 1.46 26.55 -17.90
CA SER A 241 1.99 27.90 -18.12
C SER A 241 1.95 28.79 -16.87
N ALA A 242 1.00 28.57 -15.97
CA ALA A 242 0.81 29.34 -14.74
C ALA A 242 1.41 28.67 -13.50
N ARG A 243 1.40 27.33 -13.45
CA ARG A 243 1.90 26.52 -12.33
C ARG A 243 2.57 25.25 -12.86
N ARG A 244 3.88 25.17 -12.67
CA ARG A 244 4.70 23.98 -12.89
C ARG A 244 5.24 23.50 -11.56
N ASP A 245 5.75 22.28 -11.58
CA ASP A 245 6.55 21.72 -10.49
C ASP A 245 5.87 21.82 -9.12
N THR A 246 4.60 21.41 -9.08
CA THR A 246 3.74 21.52 -7.90
C THR A 246 3.83 20.31 -6.97
N CYS A 247 4.45 19.21 -7.39
CA CYS A 247 4.56 18.02 -6.56
C CYS A 247 5.66 18.17 -5.51
N CYS A 248 5.40 17.60 -4.34
CA CYS A 248 6.32 17.55 -3.21
C CYS A 248 6.40 16.14 -2.66
N ILE A 249 7.50 15.84 -1.97
CA ILE A 249 7.69 14.58 -1.27
C ILE A 249 7.98 14.82 0.21
N VAL A 250 7.51 13.90 1.04
CA VAL A 250 7.90 13.83 2.44
C VAL A 250 8.14 12.37 2.84
N ALA A 251 9.18 12.13 3.64
CA ALA A 251 9.38 10.85 4.30
C ALA A 251 9.17 11.02 5.81
N LEU A 252 8.30 10.18 6.35
CA LEU A 252 7.88 10.17 7.75
C LEU A 252 8.44 8.94 8.45
N SER A 253 9.20 9.12 9.53
CA SER A 253 9.61 8.00 10.37
C SER A 253 8.50 7.69 11.37
N LEU A 254 7.88 6.51 11.27
CA LEU A 254 6.74 6.16 12.12
C LEU A 254 7.24 5.53 13.42
N ASN A 255 7.11 6.25 14.54
CA ASN A 255 7.34 5.70 15.85
C ASN A 255 6.06 5.04 16.38
N LEU A 256 6.02 3.70 16.32
CA LEU A 256 4.83 2.92 16.68
C LEU A 256 4.48 2.97 18.17
N GLN A 257 5.47 3.18 19.04
CA GLN A 257 5.26 3.23 20.50
C GLN A 257 4.73 4.60 20.94
N LYS A 258 5.36 5.68 20.47
CA LYS A 258 4.97 7.06 20.79
C LYS A 258 3.79 7.54 19.94
N ARG A 259 3.42 6.79 18.90
CA ARG A 259 2.37 7.15 17.92
C ARG A 259 2.63 8.50 17.25
N THR A 260 3.90 8.77 16.95
CA THR A 260 4.36 9.99 16.28
C THR A 260 5.01 9.67 14.93
N ASN A 261 5.01 10.66 14.03
CA ASN A 261 5.48 10.52 12.65
C ASN A 261 6.35 11.73 12.23
N PRO A 262 7.53 11.96 12.84
CA PRO A 262 8.44 13.04 12.46
C PRO A 262 8.87 12.96 11.00
N VAL A 263 9.02 14.13 10.38
CA VAL A 263 9.56 14.30 9.03
C VAL A 263 11.08 14.15 9.05
N ILE A 264 11.62 13.22 8.24
CA ILE A 264 13.07 12.98 8.14
C ILE A 264 13.66 13.42 6.79
N TRP A 265 12.82 13.53 5.76
CA TRP A 265 13.23 13.96 4.43
C TRP A 265 12.08 14.69 3.75
N PHE A 266 12.39 15.77 3.06
CA PHE A 266 11.44 16.64 2.39
C PHE A 266 12.08 17.24 1.15
N GLN A 267 11.34 17.33 0.05
CA GLN A 267 11.77 18.00 -1.17
C GLN A 267 10.54 18.54 -1.93
N GLU A 268 10.68 19.75 -2.45
CA GLU A 268 9.67 20.44 -3.24
C GLU A 268 10.09 20.57 -4.70
N GLN A 269 9.22 21.16 -5.52
CA GLN A 269 9.47 21.49 -6.92
C GLN A 269 9.72 20.26 -7.80
N LEU A 270 9.00 19.16 -7.55
CA LEU A 270 8.97 18.02 -8.46
C LEU A 270 7.94 18.27 -9.58
N PRO A 271 8.13 17.69 -10.79
CA PRO A 271 7.20 17.84 -11.89
C PRO A 271 5.76 17.55 -11.50
N PHE A 272 4.84 18.40 -11.95
CA PHE A 272 3.41 18.31 -11.61
C PHE A 272 2.73 17.00 -12.07
N ASP A 273 3.33 16.30 -13.04
CA ASP A 273 2.80 15.07 -13.64
C ASP A 273 3.36 13.79 -12.98
N CYS A 274 4.00 13.90 -11.80
CA CYS A 274 4.39 12.77 -10.96
C CYS A 274 3.16 12.00 -10.47
N HIS A 275 3.14 10.67 -10.60
CA HIS A 275 1.96 9.87 -10.24
C HIS A 275 2.24 8.58 -9.48
N THR A 276 3.44 7.99 -9.59
CA THR A 276 3.74 6.70 -8.95
C THR A 276 5.09 6.72 -8.27
N VAL A 277 5.13 6.12 -7.08
CA VAL A 277 6.34 5.95 -6.28
C VAL A 277 6.74 4.48 -6.27
N ILE A 278 8.01 4.19 -6.51
CA ILE A 278 8.58 2.84 -6.47
C ILE A 278 9.78 2.86 -5.52
N PRO A 279 9.65 2.30 -4.30
CA PRO A 279 10.78 2.21 -3.39
C PRO A 279 11.80 1.20 -3.92
N ILE A 280 13.08 1.56 -3.88
CA ILE A 280 14.16 0.70 -4.39
C ILE A 280 14.74 -0.12 -3.24
N PRO A 281 14.79 -1.46 -3.36
CA PRO A 281 15.38 -2.32 -2.33
C PRO A 281 16.85 -2.03 -2.06
N MET A 282 17.33 -2.49 -0.91
CA MET A 282 18.77 -2.54 -0.60
C MET A 282 19.48 -3.46 -1.61
N PRO A 283 20.75 -3.17 -1.98
CA PRO A 283 21.67 -2.19 -1.36
C PRO A 283 21.59 -0.77 -1.94
N VAL A 284 20.98 -0.58 -3.11
CA VAL A 284 20.93 0.73 -3.78
C VAL A 284 20.14 1.74 -2.95
N GLY A 285 18.93 1.34 -2.52
CA GLY A 285 18.04 2.18 -1.72
C GLY A 285 17.55 3.43 -2.46
N GLY A 286 16.76 4.25 -1.75
CA GLY A 286 16.11 5.43 -2.32
C GLY A 286 14.79 5.08 -2.99
N VAL A 287 14.36 5.92 -3.92
CA VAL A 287 13.03 5.85 -4.53
C VAL A 287 13.08 6.31 -5.98
N LEU A 288 12.28 5.65 -6.81
CA LEU A 288 12.00 6.06 -8.18
C LEU A 288 10.60 6.69 -8.22
N ILE A 289 10.51 7.90 -8.76
CA ILE A 289 9.25 8.60 -9.00
C ILE A 289 9.01 8.56 -10.50
N ILE A 290 7.86 8.03 -10.88
CA ILE A 290 7.40 8.00 -12.26
C ILE A 290 6.44 9.18 -12.47
N ALA A 291 6.80 10.02 -13.43
CA ALA A 291 5.94 11.04 -13.99
C ALA A 291 5.50 10.65 -15.40
N ALA A 292 4.48 11.34 -15.93
CA ALA A 292 3.99 11.05 -17.27
C ALA A 292 5.09 11.21 -18.33
N ASN A 293 5.98 12.20 -18.17
CA ASN A 293 7.02 12.54 -19.13
C ASN A 293 8.46 12.36 -18.62
N SER A 294 8.67 11.95 -17.36
CA SER A 294 10.02 11.78 -16.80
C SER A 294 10.09 10.70 -15.72
N ILE A 295 11.28 10.15 -15.51
CA ILE A 295 11.58 9.25 -14.40
C ILE A 295 12.61 9.93 -13.51
N ILE A 296 12.34 10.01 -12.21
CA ILE A 296 13.21 10.70 -11.25
C ILE A 296 13.66 9.73 -10.18
N TYR A 297 14.97 9.55 -10.05
CA TYR A 297 15.56 8.86 -8.91
C TYR A 297 15.93 9.85 -7.82
N LEU A 298 15.46 9.58 -6.61
CA LEU A 298 15.74 10.38 -5.42
C LEU A 298 16.34 9.49 -4.31
N LYS A 299 17.33 10.04 -3.60
CA LYS A 299 17.90 9.45 -2.38
C LYS A 299 18.34 10.57 -1.46
N GLN A 300 18.08 10.45 -0.16
CA GLN A 300 18.30 11.51 0.83
C GLN A 300 19.72 12.12 0.81
N THR A 301 20.74 11.33 0.49
CA THR A 301 22.15 11.75 0.51
C THR A 301 22.74 12.08 -0.85
N LEU A 302 21.98 11.88 -1.94
CA LEU A 302 22.47 12.12 -3.31
C LEU A 302 21.66 13.23 -3.98
N PRO A 303 22.27 13.98 -4.92
CA PRO A 303 21.50 14.90 -5.75
C PRO A 303 20.43 14.14 -6.53
N SER A 304 19.30 14.80 -6.77
CA SER A 304 18.23 14.23 -7.58
C SER A 304 18.70 13.97 -9.01
N CYS A 305 18.26 12.86 -9.58
CA CYS A 305 18.59 12.47 -10.95
C CYS A 305 17.30 12.24 -11.74
N GLY A 306 16.97 13.16 -12.64
CA GLY A 306 15.84 13.01 -13.56
C GLY A 306 16.27 12.55 -14.95
N LEU A 307 15.44 11.72 -15.57
CA LEU A 307 15.55 11.25 -16.95
C LEU A 307 14.28 11.69 -17.73
N PRO A 308 14.40 12.50 -18.78
CA PRO A 308 13.27 12.85 -19.64
C PRO A 308 12.89 11.64 -20.52
N LEU A 309 11.60 11.33 -20.59
CA LEU A 309 11.06 10.24 -21.41
C LEU A 309 10.50 10.68 -22.75
N ASN A 310 10.33 11.98 -22.96
CA ASN A 310 9.90 12.60 -24.20
C ASN A 310 10.24 14.11 -24.20
N CYS A 311 10.00 14.81 -25.32
CA CYS A 311 10.34 16.22 -25.48
C CYS A 311 9.47 17.16 -24.64
N TYR A 312 8.26 16.74 -24.23
CA TYR A 312 7.38 17.55 -23.40
C TYR A 312 7.94 17.76 -22.00
N ALA A 313 8.74 16.82 -21.48
CA ALA A 313 9.39 16.95 -20.19
C ALA A 313 10.19 18.26 -20.07
N LEU A 314 10.93 18.62 -21.12
CA LEU A 314 11.75 19.85 -21.15
C LEU A 314 10.91 21.14 -21.26
N LEU A 315 9.64 21.02 -21.65
CA LEU A 315 8.71 22.16 -21.78
C LEU A 315 7.84 22.33 -20.54
N SER A 316 7.62 21.25 -19.78
CA SER A 316 6.61 21.19 -18.74
C SER A 316 7.15 21.28 -17.33
N THR A 317 8.46 21.07 -17.13
CA THR A 317 9.12 21.14 -15.83
C THR A 317 10.44 21.90 -15.94
N ASP A 318 10.75 22.68 -14.89
CA ASP A 318 12.04 23.33 -14.69
C ASP A 318 12.98 22.46 -13.83
N PHE A 319 12.52 21.28 -13.39
CA PHE A 319 13.30 20.32 -12.63
C PHE A 319 14.53 19.86 -13.45
N PRO A 320 15.71 19.71 -12.82
CA PRO A 320 16.93 19.33 -13.53
C PRO A 320 16.86 17.90 -14.07
N LEU A 321 16.65 17.79 -15.39
CA LEU A 321 16.66 16.52 -16.12
C LEU A 321 18.00 16.33 -16.86
N ARG A 322 18.56 15.11 -16.84
CA ARG A 322 19.74 14.77 -17.63
C ARG A 322 19.40 14.85 -19.11
N LYS A 323 20.17 15.62 -19.88
CA LYS A 323 20.03 15.66 -21.35
C LYS A 323 20.54 14.35 -21.94
N GLN A 324 19.66 13.60 -22.59
CA GLN A 324 20.03 12.42 -23.39
C GLN A 324 20.03 12.81 -24.87
N SER A 325 20.98 12.29 -25.64
CA SER A 325 21.13 12.59 -27.07
C SER A 325 19.97 12.08 -27.92
N GLU A 326 19.27 11.05 -27.45
CA GLU A 326 18.08 10.48 -28.09
C GLU A 326 16.93 10.56 -27.10
N CYS A 327 15.85 11.24 -27.53
CA CYS A 327 14.63 11.32 -26.76
C CYS A 327 13.92 9.97 -26.88
N LEU A 328 13.73 9.26 -25.77
CA LEU A 328 12.77 8.16 -25.73
C LEU A 328 11.41 8.75 -26.19
N VAL A 329 10.60 8.00 -26.94
CA VAL A 329 9.25 8.46 -27.35
C VAL A 329 8.25 7.71 -26.50
N LEU A 330 8.36 7.85 -25.18
CA LEU A 330 7.56 7.11 -24.21
C LEU A 330 6.75 8.07 -23.34
N LYS A 331 5.50 7.68 -23.09
CA LYS A 331 4.62 8.32 -22.10
C LYS A 331 4.10 7.23 -21.18
N VAL A 332 4.28 7.41 -19.87
CA VAL A 332 4.12 6.32 -18.89
C VAL A 332 2.87 6.54 -18.01
N SER A 333 1.89 7.28 -18.52
CA SER A 333 0.62 7.51 -17.83
C SER A 333 -0.13 6.20 -17.60
N GLY A 334 -0.42 5.86 -16.33
CA GLY A 334 -1.19 4.66 -15.97
C GLY A 334 -0.37 3.38 -15.82
N LEU A 335 0.96 3.49 -15.63
CA LEU A 335 1.80 2.34 -15.36
C LEU A 335 1.38 1.60 -14.08
N VAL A 336 1.09 0.31 -14.21
CA VAL A 336 0.94 -0.60 -13.06
C VAL A 336 2.28 -1.28 -12.82
N THR A 337 2.90 -0.99 -11.69
CA THR A 337 4.11 -1.67 -11.26
C THR A 337 3.76 -2.77 -10.25
N PRO A 338 4.09 -4.05 -10.50
CA PRO A 338 3.89 -5.09 -9.51
C PRO A 338 4.72 -4.82 -8.25
N SER A 339 4.27 -5.33 -7.11
CA SER A 339 4.97 -5.23 -5.82
C SER A 339 6.34 -5.91 -5.78
N LEU A 340 6.65 -6.76 -6.78
CA LEU A 340 7.96 -7.34 -7.05
C LEU A 340 8.47 -6.81 -8.41
N ILE A 341 9.00 -5.58 -8.45
CA ILE A 341 9.95 -5.23 -9.50
C ILE A 341 11.35 -5.31 -8.89
N SER A 342 12.09 -6.35 -9.26
CA SER A 342 13.55 -6.29 -9.20
C SER A 342 14.02 -5.37 -10.33
N ILE A 343 14.06 -4.05 -10.07
CA ILE A 343 14.67 -3.12 -11.01
C ILE A 343 16.17 -3.40 -10.95
N TYR A 344 16.69 -4.13 -11.93
CA TYR A 344 18.12 -4.22 -12.16
C TYR A 344 18.58 -2.86 -12.70
N ILE A 345 18.93 -1.94 -11.79
CA ILE A 345 19.65 -0.73 -12.14
C ILE A 345 21.07 -1.16 -12.45
N ALA A 346 21.37 -1.37 -13.74
CA ALA A 346 22.73 -1.54 -14.19
C ALA A 346 23.46 -0.20 -14.02
N CYS A 347 24.17 -0.02 -12.90
CA CYS A 347 25.22 1.00 -12.82
C CYS A 347 26.29 0.61 -13.83
N ARG A 348 26.32 1.26 -14.99
CA ARG A 348 27.54 1.29 -15.80
C ARG A 348 28.56 2.11 -15.03
N ASP A 349 29.59 1.47 -14.49
CA ASP A 349 30.77 2.15 -13.98
C ASP A 349 31.39 2.98 -15.12
N PRO A 350 31.58 4.30 -14.96
CA PRO A 350 32.12 5.15 -16.01
C PRO A 350 33.66 5.11 -16.10
N LEU A 351 34.30 4.00 -15.73
CA LEU A 351 35.76 3.85 -15.75
C LEU A 351 36.17 2.48 -16.30
N SER A 352 36.02 2.29 -17.61
CA SER A 352 36.84 1.34 -18.39
C SER A 352 36.92 1.77 -19.86
N THR A 353 37.68 2.82 -20.11
CA THR A 353 38.50 3.00 -21.32
C THR A 353 39.67 3.87 -20.97
#